data_AF-Q921U5-F1
#
_entry.id   AF-Q921U5-F1
#
_cell.length_a   1.000
_cell.length_b   1.000
_cell.length_c   1.000
_cell.angle_alpha   90.00
_cell.angle_beta   90.00
_cell.angle_gamma   90.00
#
_symmetry.space_group_name_H-M   'P 1'
#
loop_
_entity.id
_entity.type
_entity.pdbx_description
1 polymer ?
#
loop_
_entity_poly.entity_id
_entity_poly.type
_entity_poly.pdbx_seq_one_letter_code
_entity_poly.pdbx_strand_id
1 'polypeptide(L)'
;QICERYPVFLEKVFEMADSQDPTMIGVAVDTVGILGSSVEGKQVLQKTGTRFERVLMRVGYQAKNASTELKIRCLDAVSSLLYLSPEQQTDDFLGMTESWFSSMSRDSLELFRGISNQPFPELHCAALKVFTAIADQPWAQRLMFNSPGFVEFVMDRSVEHDKASKDAKYELVKALANSKTVAEIFGNSNYLRLRAYLSEGPYYVKPVATTAVEGAD
;
A
#
# COMPACT_ATOMS: atom_id res chain seq x y z
N GLN A 1 10.37 -5.30 23.27
CA GLN A 1 10.92 -5.05 24.62
C GLN A 1 10.99 -3.57 25.03
N ILE A 2 11.34 -2.59 24.18
CA ILE A 2 11.40 -1.17 24.58
C ILE A 2 10.00 -0.59 24.87
N CYS A 3 9.02 -0.78 23.99
CA CYS A 3 7.72 -0.13 24.16
C CYS A 3 6.86 -0.70 25.32
N GLU A 4 7.05 -1.97 25.70
CA GLU A 4 6.46 -2.53 26.94
C GLU A 4 7.15 -2.02 28.20
N ARG A 5 8.40 -1.55 28.07
CA ARG A 5 9.23 -1.04 29.16
C ARG A 5 9.12 0.49 29.34
N TYR A 6 8.57 1.19 28.35
CA TYR A 6 8.42 2.65 28.34
C TYR A 6 7.03 3.07 27.80
N PRO A 7 5.94 2.83 28.55
CA PRO A 7 4.58 3.25 28.13
C PRO A 7 4.49 4.76 27.86
N VAL A 8 5.23 5.57 28.62
CA VAL A 8 5.35 7.03 28.44
C VAL A 8 5.89 7.41 27.06
N PHE A 9 6.73 6.57 26.45
CA PHE A 9 7.25 6.83 25.10
C PHE A 9 6.13 6.74 24.05
N LEU A 10 5.32 5.68 24.09
CA LEU A 10 4.19 5.55 23.15
C LEU A 10 3.15 6.64 23.36
N GLU A 11 2.89 7.03 24.60
CA GLU A 11 2.00 8.15 24.91
C GLU A 11 2.49 9.44 24.27
N LYS A 12 3.79 9.74 24.40
CA LYS A 12 4.38 10.91 23.74
C LYS A 12 4.27 10.83 22.22
N VAL A 13 4.52 9.66 21.62
CA VAL A 13 4.37 9.45 20.17
C VAL A 13 2.93 9.71 19.72
N PHE A 14 1.94 9.26 20.47
CA PHE A 14 0.53 9.48 20.13
C PHE A 14 0.11 10.95 20.31
N GLU A 15 0.58 11.62 21.37
CA GLU A 15 0.39 13.06 21.52
C GLU A 15 0.98 13.86 20.35
N MET A 16 2.15 13.44 19.84
CA MET A 16 2.76 14.06 18.67
C MET A 16 1.94 13.84 17.39
N ALA A 17 1.31 12.66 17.23
CA ALA A 17 0.40 12.39 16.10
C ALA A 17 -0.88 13.24 16.14
N ASP A 18 -1.35 13.60 17.34
CA ASP A 18 -2.49 14.49 17.56
C ASP A 18 -2.13 15.99 17.53
N SER A 19 -0.85 16.32 17.35
CA SER A 19 -0.37 17.70 17.25
C SER A 19 -0.94 18.43 16.03
N GLN A 20 -0.91 19.77 16.06
CA GLN A 20 -1.13 20.62 14.88
C GLN A 20 0.17 20.94 14.14
N ASP A 21 1.33 20.70 14.76
CA ASP A 21 2.65 20.91 14.16
C ASP A 21 2.99 19.76 13.17
N PRO A 22 3.10 20.03 11.86
CA PRO A 22 3.45 19.01 10.87
C PRO A 22 4.78 18.30 11.15
N THR A 23 5.71 18.96 11.82
CA THR A 23 7.00 18.37 12.20
C THR A 23 6.80 17.27 13.23
N MET A 24 5.99 17.55 14.27
CA MET A 24 5.66 16.60 15.32
C MET A 24 4.84 15.43 14.77
N ILE A 25 3.87 15.71 13.90
CA ILE A 25 3.11 14.67 13.20
C ILE A 25 4.05 13.77 12.40
N GLY A 26 4.96 14.37 11.60
CA GLY A 26 5.92 13.61 10.82
C GLY A 26 6.79 12.68 11.67
N VAL A 27 7.33 13.19 12.78
CA VAL A 27 8.14 12.37 13.71
C VAL A 27 7.32 11.22 14.29
N ALA A 28 6.06 11.46 14.66
CA ALA A 28 5.18 10.43 15.18
C ALA A 28 4.90 9.35 14.15
N VAL A 29 4.57 9.76 12.92
CA VAL A 29 4.28 8.87 11.79
C VAL A 29 5.47 7.97 11.48
N ASP A 30 6.67 8.53 11.35
CA ASP A 30 7.89 7.76 11.09
C ASP A 30 8.18 6.78 12.23
N THR A 31 8.04 7.24 13.47
CA THR A 31 8.28 6.41 14.65
C THR A 31 7.31 5.22 14.70
N VAL A 32 6.02 5.45 14.44
CA VAL A 32 5.01 4.41 14.36
C VAL A 32 5.30 3.45 13.20
N GLY A 33 5.71 3.96 12.04
CA GLY A 33 6.11 3.13 10.89
C GLY A 33 7.29 2.20 11.23
N ILE A 34 8.32 2.72 11.90
CA ILE A 34 9.49 1.95 12.34
C ILE A 34 9.10 0.91 13.39
N LEU A 35 8.31 1.28 14.40
CA LEU A 35 7.80 0.31 15.38
C LEU A 35 6.97 -0.77 14.69
N GLY A 36 6.11 -0.34 13.78
CA GLY A 36 5.27 -1.18 12.96
C GLY A 36 6.03 -2.12 12.03
N SER A 37 7.33 -1.96 11.81
CA SER A 37 8.07 -2.81 10.86
C SER A 37 8.44 -4.19 11.41
N SER A 38 8.22 -4.46 12.71
CA SER A 38 8.42 -5.78 13.32
C SER A 38 7.13 -6.35 13.89
N VAL A 39 7.07 -7.68 14.05
CA VAL A 39 5.93 -8.38 14.64
C VAL A 39 5.67 -7.93 16.07
N GLU A 40 6.72 -7.83 16.88
CA GLU A 40 6.61 -7.42 18.28
C GLU A 40 6.13 -5.98 18.40
N GLY A 41 6.62 -5.09 17.54
CA GLY A 41 6.17 -3.71 17.54
C GLY A 41 4.72 -3.58 17.10
N LYS A 42 4.29 -4.35 16.09
CA LYS A 42 2.88 -4.44 15.72
C LYS A 42 1.99 -4.90 16.88
N GLN A 43 2.38 -5.96 17.58
CA GLN A 43 1.66 -6.46 18.75
C GLN A 43 1.56 -5.41 19.86
N VAL A 44 2.63 -4.66 20.10
CA VAL A 44 2.60 -3.58 21.09
C VAL A 44 1.65 -2.46 20.68
N LEU A 45 1.66 -2.04 19.42
CA LEU A 45 0.71 -1.04 18.91
C LEU A 45 -0.73 -1.54 19.06
N GLN A 46 -1.00 -2.79 18.70
CA GLN A 46 -2.32 -3.42 18.82
C GLN A 46 -2.84 -3.43 20.27
N LYS A 47 -1.98 -3.70 21.26
CA LYS A 47 -2.35 -3.68 22.69
C LYS A 47 -2.85 -2.32 23.18
N THR A 48 -2.55 -1.23 22.48
CA THR A 48 -3.02 0.11 22.86
C THR A 48 -4.44 0.44 22.37
N GLY A 49 -5.04 -0.44 21.56
CA GLY A 49 -6.46 -0.41 21.19
C GLY A 49 -6.89 0.88 20.49
N THR A 50 -7.98 1.48 20.96
CA THR A 50 -8.62 2.67 20.36
C THR A 50 -7.69 3.89 20.25
N ARG A 51 -6.63 3.95 21.07
CA ARG A 51 -5.60 4.99 20.93
C ARG A 51 -4.83 4.85 19.63
N PHE A 52 -4.40 3.64 19.29
CA PHE A 52 -3.71 3.41 18.02
C PHE A 52 -4.64 3.55 16.82
N GLU A 53 -5.88 3.10 16.95
CA GLU A 53 -6.91 3.33 15.93
C GLU A 53 -7.08 4.82 15.60
N ARG A 54 -7.04 5.69 16.62
CA ARG A 54 -7.06 7.15 16.43
C ARG A 54 -5.85 7.66 15.66
N VAL A 55 -4.66 7.14 15.97
CA VAL A 55 -3.45 7.45 15.20
C VAL A 55 -3.62 7.03 13.74
N LEU A 56 -4.15 5.83 13.46
CA LEU A 56 -4.40 5.35 12.09
C LEU A 56 -5.41 6.23 11.34
N MET A 57 -6.52 6.62 11.98
CA MET A 57 -7.46 7.61 11.42
C MET A 57 -6.77 8.92 11.08
N ARG A 58 -5.85 9.36 11.94
CA ARG A 58 -5.09 10.60 11.73
C ARG A 58 -4.07 10.47 10.61
N VAL A 59 -3.37 9.34 10.51
CA VAL A 59 -2.48 9.00 9.39
C VAL A 59 -3.26 9.02 8.07
N GLY A 60 -4.44 8.39 8.00
CA GLY A 60 -5.29 8.42 6.81
C GLY A 60 -5.75 9.82 6.44
N TYR A 61 -6.12 10.65 7.43
CA TYR A 61 -6.44 12.06 7.21
C TYR A 61 -5.24 12.83 6.63
N GLN A 62 -4.04 12.64 7.17
CA GLN A 62 -2.84 13.35 6.69
C GLN A 62 -2.41 12.87 5.31
N ALA A 63 -2.48 11.56 5.02
CA ALA A 63 -2.25 11.00 3.68
C ALA A 63 -3.17 11.63 2.62
N LYS A 64 -4.38 12.06 3.00
CA LYS A 64 -5.30 12.76 2.10
C LYS A 64 -5.00 14.26 1.98
N ASN A 65 -4.75 14.95 3.10
CA ASN A 65 -4.87 16.41 3.18
C ASN A 65 -3.54 17.17 3.40
N ALA A 66 -2.47 16.49 3.80
CA ALA A 66 -1.21 17.16 4.15
C ALA A 66 -0.40 17.63 2.94
N SER A 67 0.75 18.26 3.22
CA SER A 67 1.78 18.52 2.21
C SER A 67 2.28 17.21 1.59
N THR A 68 2.80 17.29 0.36
CA THR A 68 3.37 16.14 -0.37
C THR A 68 4.37 15.35 0.48
N GLU A 69 5.27 16.03 1.18
CA GLU A 69 6.26 15.39 2.03
C GLU A 69 5.63 14.57 3.16
N LEU A 70 4.66 15.15 3.90
CA LEU A 70 4.02 14.45 5.00
C LEU A 70 3.12 13.31 4.50
N LYS A 71 2.49 13.47 3.33
CA LYS A 71 1.75 12.39 2.67
C LYS A 71 2.64 11.19 2.36
N ILE A 72 3.82 11.42 1.79
CA ILE A 72 4.79 10.35 1.51
C ILE A 72 5.17 9.62 2.80
N ARG A 73 5.49 10.35 3.87
CA ARG A 73 5.80 9.77 5.18
C ARG A 73 4.65 8.93 5.74
N CYS A 74 3.41 9.40 5.61
CA CYS A 74 2.23 8.62 5.97
C CYS A 74 2.11 7.33 5.17
N LEU A 75 2.28 7.37 3.84
CA LEU A 75 2.20 6.20 2.98
C LEU A 75 3.31 5.18 3.31
N ASP A 76 4.53 5.64 3.55
CA ASP A 76 5.64 4.79 3.95
C ASP A 76 5.38 4.10 5.30
N ALA A 77 4.88 4.85 6.29
CA ALA A 77 4.51 4.27 7.58
C ALA A 77 3.37 3.26 7.45
N VAL A 78 2.37 3.55 6.62
CA VAL A 78 1.27 2.62 6.30
C VAL A 78 1.80 1.33 5.67
N SER A 79 2.70 1.42 4.69
CA SER A 79 3.33 0.25 4.09
C SER A 79 4.04 -0.61 5.15
N SER A 80 4.84 0.00 6.03
CA SER A 80 5.55 -0.73 7.09
C SER A 80 4.59 -1.38 8.09
N LEU A 81 3.53 -0.67 8.48
CA LEU A 81 2.52 -1.16 9.41
C LEU A 81 1.76 -2.36 8.86
N LEU A 82 1.42 -2.35 7.58
CA LEU A 82 0.56 -3.37 6.98
C LEU A 82 1.31 -4.56 6.42
N TYR A 83 2.60 -4.40 6.10
CA TYR A 83 3.40 -5.50 5.57
C TYR A 83 3.51 -6.68 6.56
N LEU A 84 3.30 -7.89 6.03
CA LEU A 84 3.52 -9.17 6.67
C LEU A 84 4.28 -10.08 5.71
N SER A 85 5.35 -10.71 6.18
CA SER A 85 6.00 -11.76 5.39
C SER A 85 5.09 -13.00 5.32
N PRO A 86 5.25 -13.89 4.32
CA PRO A 86 4.42 -15.09 4.19
C PRO A 86 4.38 -15.96 5.46
N GLU A 87 5.47 -16.00 6.22
CA GLU A 87 5.60 -16.77 7.47
C GLU A 87 4.85 -16.12 8.65
N GLN A 88 4.53 -14.83 8.55
CA GLN A 88 3.85 -14.04 9.59
C GLN A 88 2.33 -13.99 9.39
N GLN A 89 1.81 -14.45 8.25
CA GLN A 89 0.39 -14.38 7.89
C GLN A 89 -0.46 -15.44 8.62
N THR A 90 -0.58 -15.30 9.95
CA THR A 90 -1.60 -16.00 10.74
C THR A 90 -2.93 -15.27 10.67
N ASP A 91 -4.04 -15.95 10.99
CA ASP A 91 -5.37 -15.33 11.00
C ASP A 91 -5.44 -14.08 11.90
N ASP A 92 -4.75 -14.11 13.04
CA ASP A 92 -4.68 -12.97 13.96
C ASP A 92 -3.98 -11.76 13.33
N PHE A 93 -2.83 -11.95 12.66
CA PHE A 93 -2.09 -10.85 12.04
C PHE A 93 -2.78 -10.33 10.78
N LEU A 94 -3.42 -11.22 10.01
CA LEU A 94 -4.24 -10.85 8.86
C LEU A 94 -5.44 -10.00 9.31
N GLY A 95 -6.19 -10.45 10.31
CA GLY A 95 -7.31 -9.68 10.86
C GLY A 95 -6.87 -8.35 11.46
N MET A 96 -5.71 -8.31 12.13
CA MET A 96 -5.13 -7.08 12.67
C MET A 96 -4.80 -6.08 11.55
N THR A 97 -4.07 -6.48 10.52
CA THR A 97 -3.69 -5.58 9.41
C THR A 97 -4.90 -5.13 8.57
N GLU A 98 -5.88 -6.00 8.36
CA GLU A 98 -7.17 -5.65 7.73
C GLU A 98 -7.92 -4.59 8.55
N SER A 99 -7.98 -4.76 9.87
CA SER A 99 -8.62 -3.79 10.76
C SER A 99 -7.91 -2.44 10.73
N TRP A 100 -6.57 -2.44 10.75
CA TRP A 100 -5.77 -1.22 10.71
C TRP A 100 -5.96 -0.45 9.40
N PHE A 101 -5.96 -1.17 8.28
CA PHE A 101 -6.23 -0.58 6.97
C PHE A 101 -7.62 0.07 6.94
N SER A 102 -8.63 -0.61 7.47
CA SER A 102 -10.02 -0.14 7.52
C SER A 102 -10.21 1.08 8.45
N SER A 103 -9.38 1.25 9.47
CA SER A 103 -9.45 2.40 10.37
C SER A 103 -8.92 3.70 9.74
N MET A 104 -8.14 3.65 8.66
CA MET A 104 -7.55 4.87 8.06
C MET A 104 -8.58 5.75 7.33
N SER A 105 -9.61 5.14 6.74
CA SER A 105 -10.68 5.81 6.00
C SER A 105 -11.87 4.88 5.87
N ARG A 106 -13.07 5.43 5.67
CA ARG A 106 -14.27 4.63 5.31
C ARG A 106 -14.07 3.85 4.02
N ASP A 107 -13.26 4.39 3.12
CA ASP A 107 -12.88 3.77 1.85
C ASP A 107 -11.37 3.91 1.66
N SER A 108 -10.61 3.09 2.38
CA SER A 108 -9.15 3.15 2.39
C SER A 108 -8.54 2.74 1.05
N LEU A 109 -9.14 1.80 0.33
CA LEU A 109 -8.65 1.41 -0.99
C LEU A 109 -8.75 2.58 -1.98
N GLU A 110 -9.92 3.23 -2.05
CA GLU A 110 -10.11 4.39 -2.93
C GLU A 110 -9.32 5.62 -2.46
N LEU A 111 -9.06 5.78 -1.16
CA LEU A 111 -8.12 6.79 -0.67
C LEU A 111 -6.74 6.62 -1.31
N PHE A 112 -6.14 5.43 -1.19
CA PHE A 112 -4.79 5.20 -1.72
C PHE A 112 -4.77 5.20 -3.25
N ARG A 113 -5.83 4.70 -3.90
CA ARG A 113 -5.96 4.73 -5.36
C ARG A 113 -6.10 6.15 -5.89
N GLY A 114 -6.85 6.98 -5.19
CA GLY A 114 -6.97 8.41 -5.49
C GLY A 114 -5.62 9.13 -5.38
N ILE A 115 -4.77 8.74 -4.43
CA ILE A 115 -3.41 9.27 -4.30
C ILE A 115 -2.52 8.77 -5.44
N SER A 116 -2.60 7.48 -5.81
CA SER A 116 -1.81 6.94 -6.93
C SER A 116 -2.14 7.59 -8.27
N ASN A 117 -3.34 8.16 -8.44
CA ASN A 117 -3.72 8.85 -9.69
C ASN A 117 -3.28 10.32 -9.74
N GLN A 118 -2.60 10.84 -8.72
CA GLN A 118 -2.12 12.22 -8.72
C GLN A 118 -0.87 12.37 -9.60
N PRO A 119 -0.68 13.53 -10.25
CA PRO A 119 0.47 13.78 -11.13
C PRO A 119 1.75 14.12 -10.34
N PHE A 120 2.06 13.33 -9.31
CA PHE A 120 3.24 13.49 -8.45
C PHE A 120 3.93 12.12 -8.35
N PRO A 121 5.04 11.89 -9.09
CA PRO A 121 5.67 10.57 -9.19
C PRO A 121 6.02 9.93 -7.84
N GLU A 122 6.50 10.72 -6.88
CA GLU A 122 6.89 10.23 -5.56
C GLU A 122 5.66 9.77 -4.74
N LEU A 123 4.55 10.50 -4.82
CA LEU A 123 3.29 10.11 -4.17
C LEU A 123 2.66 8.89 -4.85
N HIS A 124 2.72 8.85 -6.18
CA HIS A 124 2.26 7.71 -6.96
C HIS A 124 3.00 6.44 -6.52
N CYS A 125 4.34 6.48 -6.50
CA CYS A 125 5.16 5.36 -6.07
C CYS A 125 4.89 4.96 -4.62
N ALA A 126 4.76 5.93 -3.71
CA ALA A 126 4.45 5.67 -2.30
C ALA A 126 3.07 5.02 -2.12
N ALA A 127 2.07 5.42 -2.90
CA ALA A 127 0.75 4.77 -2.87
C ALA A 127 0.79 3.34 -3.43
N LEU A 128 1.53 3.09 -4.52
CA LEU A 128 1.74 1.74 -5.03
C LEU A 128 2.47 0.84 -4.02
N LYS A 129 3.37 1.41 -3.22
CA LYS A 129 4.06 0.69 -2.14
C LYS A 129 3.09 0.22 -1.04
N VAL A 130 2.03 0.98 -0.74
CA VAL A 130 0.96 0.55 0.18
C VAL A 130 0.25 -0.69 -0.37
N PHE A 131 -0.15 -0.66 -1.64
CA PHE A 131 -0.77 -1.83 -2.27
C PHE A 131 0.17 -3.03 -2.31
N THR A 132 1.45 -2.79 -2.60
CA THR A 132 2.47 -3.85 -2.63
C THR A 132 2.64 -4.52 -1.26
N ALA A 133 2.61 -3.74 -0.18
CA ALA A 133 2.75 -4.25 1.18
C ALA A 133 1.65 -5.23 1.59
N ILE A 134 0.44 -5.08 1.02
CA ILE A 134 -0.71 -5.92 1.32
C ILE A 134 -1.05 -6.92 0.20
N ALA A 135 -0.39 -6.85 -0.95
CA ALA A 135 -0.72 -7.62 -2.14
C ALA A 135 -0.67 -9.15 -1.94
N ASP A 136 0.20 -9.64 -1.06
CA ASP A 136 0.30 -11.07 -0.75
C ASP A 136 -0.75 -11.55 0.28
N GLN A 137 -1.55 -10.64 0.83
CA GLN A 137 -2.49 -10.95 1.91
C GLN A 137 -3.89 -11.25 1.36
N PRO A 138 -4.54 -12.37 1.76
CA PRO A 138 -5.82 -12.78 1.17
C PRO A 138 -6.96 -11.77 1.33
N TRP A 139 -7.02 -11.06 2.46
CA TRP A 139 -8.05 -10.03 2.69
C TRP A 139 -7.93 -8.88 1.70
N ALA A 140 -6.70 -8.42 1.46
CA ALA A 140 -6.42 -7.34 0.54
C ALA A 140 -6.66 -7.76 -0.90
N GLN A 141 -6.31 -9.00 -1.26
CA GLN A 141 -6.63 -9.55 -2.58
C GLN A 141 -8.14 -9.57 -2.86
N ARG A 142 -8.96 -10.01 -1.90
CA ARG A 142 -10.42 -9.97 -2.04
C ARG A 142 -10.91 -8.53 -2.20
N LEU A 143 -10.38 -7.60 -1.41
CA LEU A 143 -10.72 -6.18 -1.50
C LEU A 143 -10.36 -5.58 -2.86
N MET A 144 -9.16 -5.88 -3.37
CA MET A 144 -8.68 -5.43 -4.68
C MET A 144 -9.51 -6.03 -5.82
N PHE A 145 -9.78 -7.33 -5.77
CA PHE A 145 -10.57 -8.01 -6.82
C PHE A 145 -12.01 -7.51 -6.89
N ASN A 146 -12.62 -7.24 -5.72
CA ASN A 146 -13.98 -6.72 -5.65
C ASN A 146 -14.09 -5.22 -5.93
N SER A 147 -12.97 -4.50 -6.03
CA SER A 147 -12.94 -3.08 -6.38
C SER A 147 -13.00 -2.88 -7.90
N PRO A 148 -14.05 -2.21 -8.42
CA PRO A 148 -14.20 -1.98 -9.85
C PRO A 148 -12.99 -1.26 -10.47
N GLY A 149 -12.44 -1.84 -11.54
CA GLY A 149 -11.34 -1.25 -12.28
C GLY A 149 -9.96 -1.39 -11.61
N PHE A 150 -9.85 -2.00 -10.43
CA PHE A 150 -8.57 -2.12 -9.74
C PHE A 150 -7.62 -3.09 -10.47
N VAL A 151 -8.15 -4.23 -10.93
CA VAL A 151 -7.36 -5.19 -11.72
C VAL A 151 -6.89 -4.54 -13.03
N GLU A 152 -7.74 -3.79 -13.71
CA GLU A 152 -7.40 -3.03 -14.91
C GLU A 152 -6.30 -2.01 -14.60
N PHE A 153 -6.45 -1.25 -13.51
CA PHE A 153 -5.46 -0.29 -13.04
C PHE A 153 -4.08 -0.92 -12.81
N VAL A 154 -4.01 -2.09 -12.17
CA VAL A 154 -2.75 -2.82 -11.93
C VAL A 154 -2.14 -3.33 -13.23
N MET A 155 -2.95 -3.78 -14.18
CA MET A 155 -2.49 -4.40 -15.42
C MET A 155 -2.21 -3.40 -16.55
N ASP A 156 -2.64 -2.15 -16.41
CA ASP A 156 -2.47 -1.12 -17.43
C ASP A 156 -1.03 -0.58 -17.44
N ARG A 157 -0.29 -0.87 -18.52
CA ARG A 157 1.09 -0.42 -18.74
C ARG A 157 1.18 1.00 -19.33
N SER A 158 0.08 1.56 -19.84
CA SER A 158 0.10 2.80 -20.62
C SER A 158 0.24 4.06 -19.76
N VAL A 159 -0.09 3.96 -18.47
CA VAL A 159 -0.15 5.10 -17.54
C VAL A 159 1.22 5.45 -16.96
N GLU A 160 2.16 4.50 -16.88
CA GLU A 160 3.45 4.72 -16.24
C GLU A 160 4.47 5.31 -17.21
N HIS A 161 4.90 6.56 -16.97
CA HIS A 161 5.80 7.28 -17.88
C HIS A 161 7.26 7.25 -17.44
N ASP A 162 7.53 7.34 -16.13
CA ASP A 162 8.88 7.33 -15.58
C ASP A 162 9.33 5.95 -15.09
N LYS A 163 10.63 5.81 -14.82
CA LYS A 163 11.23 4.55 -14.40
C LYS A 163 10.73 4.10 -13.02
N ALA A 164 10.63 5.01 -12.06
CA ALA A 164 10.31 4.68 -10.68
C ALA A 164 8.87 4.16 -10.57
N SER A 165 7.94 4.77 -11.28
CA SER A 165 6.54 4.34 -11.30
C SER A 165 6.36 2.97 -11.97
N LYS A 166 7.09 2.70 -13.07
CA LYS A 166 7.14 1.36 -13.70
C LYS A 166 7.68 0.29 -12.77
N ASP A 167 8.77 0.59 -12.07
CA ASP A 167 9.40 -0.33 -11.11
C ASP A 167 8.45 -0.61 -9.93
N ALA A 168 7.82 0.44 -9.36
CA ALA A 168 6.85 0.32 -8.27
C ALA A 168 5.62 -0.53 -8.66
N LYS A 169 5.08 -0.30 -9.86
CA LYS A 169 3.94 -1.09 -10.38
C LYS A 169 4.32 -2.54 -10.64
N TYR A 170 5.53 -2.77 -11.15
CA TYR A 170 6.03 -4.12 -11.34
C TYR A 170 6.18 -4.87 -10.01
N GLU A 171 6.66 -4.23 -8.95
CA GLU A 171 6.72 -4.86 -7.62
C GLU A 171 5.33 -5.20 -7.07
N LEU A 172 4.31 -4.36 -7.29
CA LEU A 172 2.92 -4.70 -6.96
C LEU A 172 2.45 -5.95 -7.72
N VAL A 173 2.65 -5.98 -9.04
CA VAL A 173 2.27 -7.14 -9.87
C VAL A 173 3.02 -8.39 -9.43
N LYS A 174 4.31 -8.27 -9.11
CA LYS A 174 5.14 -9.37 -8.64
C LYS A 174 4.68 -9.91 -7.30
N ALA A 175 4.32 -9.04 -6.35
CA ALA A 175 3.77 -9.45 -5.07
C ALA A 175 2.45 -10.21 -5.25
N LEU A 176 1.53 -9.70 -6.08
CA LEU A 176 0.28 -10.40 -6.43
C LEU A 176 0.57 -11.76 -7.09
N ALA A 177 1.37 -11.78 -8.16
CA ALA A 177 1.64 -12.97 -8.96
C ALA A 177 2.32 -14.09 -8.18
N ASN A 178 3.12 -13.75 -7.18
CA ASN A 178 3.82 -14.73 -6.34
C ASN A 178 3.02 -15.19 -5.12
N SER A 179 1.86 -14.57 -4.88
CA SER A 179 1.01 -14.99 -3.77
C SER A 179 0.40 -16.35 -4.00
N LYS A 180 0.31 -17.14 -2.92
CA LYS A 180 -0.25 -18.49 -2.94
C LYS A 180 -1.76 -18.48 -3.15
N THR A 181 -2.44 -17.40 -2.78
CA THR A 181 -3.92 -17.31 -2.81
C THR A 181 -4.47 -16.55 -4.01
N VAL A 182 -3.62 -15.87 -4.80
CA VAL A 182 -4.10 -15.01 -5.90
C VAL A 182 -4.85 -15.79 -6.97
N ALA A 183 -4.44 -17.01 -7.30
CA ALA A 183 -5.08 -17.81 -8.35
C ALA A 183 -6.51 -18.21 -7.97
N GLU A 184 -6.71 -18.49 -6.69
CA GLU A 184 -8.03 -18.78 -6.11
C GLU A 184 -8.91 -17.52 -6.07
N ILE A 185 -8.35 -16.38 -5.63
CA ILE A 185 -9.13 -15.16 -5.40
C ILE A 185 -9.39 -14.36 -6.69
N PHE A 186 -8.37 -14.14 -7.52
CA PHE A 186 -8.49 -13.36 -8.77
C PHE A 186 -9.00 -14.23 -9.94
N GLY A 187 -8.95 -15.56 -9.78
CA GLY A 187 -9.23 -16.55 -10.81
C GLY A 187 -8.06 -16.76 -11.78
N ASN A 188 -8.04 -17.95 -12.40
CA ASN A 188 -6.96 -18.39 -13.30
C ASN A 188 -6.67 -17.42 -14.45
N SER A 189 -7.71 -16.79 -15.02
CA SER A 189 -7.52 -15.84 -16.13
C SER A 189 -6.66 -14.63 -15.72
N ASN A 190 -6.99 -13.99 -14.59
CA ASN A 190 -6.22 -12.84 -14.10
C ASN A 190 -4.85 -13.26 -13.57
N TYR A 191 -4.74 -14.43 -12.94
CA TYR A 191 -3.46 -14.98 -12.51
C TYR A 191 -2.49 -15.19 -13.70
N LEU A 192 -2.97 -15.76 -14.81
CA LEU A 192 -2.15 -15.91 -16.02
C LEU A 192 -1.71 -14.56 -16.59
N ARG A 193 -2.59 -13.55 -16.57
CA ARG A 193 -2.23 -12.19 -16.99
C ARG A 193 -1.15 -11.58 -16.09
N LEU A 194 -1.26 -11.73 -14.78
CA LEU A 194 -0.24 -11.28 -13.81
C LEU A 194 1.12 -11.98 -14.06
N ARG A 195 1.10 -13.30 -14.32
CA ARG A 195 2.31 -14.07 -14.67
C ARG A 195 2.93 -13.64 -15.99
N ALA A 196 2.11 -13.36 -17.01
CA ALA A 196 2.59 -12.81 -18.27
C ALA A 196 3.27 -11.45 -18.05
N TYR A 197 2.62 -10.53 -17.31
CA TYR A 197 3.20 -9.23 -16.98
C TYR A 197 4.55 -9.37 -16.28
N LEU A 198 4.65 -10.27 -15.30
CA LEU A 198 5.88 -10.55 -14.57
C LEU A 198 7.01 -11.03 -15.50
N SER A 199 6.69 -11.94 -16.43
CA SER A 199 7.65 -12.50 -17.39
C SER A 199 8.14 -11.50 -18.44
N GLU A 200 7.26 -10.58 -18.86
CA GLU A 200 7.57 -9.53 -19.83
C GLU A 200 8.46 -8.43 -19.23
N GLY A 201 8.38 -8.22 -17.91
CA GLY A 201 9.16 -7.21 -17.20
C GLY A 201 8.51 -5.81 -17.16
N PRO A 202 9.09 -4.88 -16.38
CA PRO A 202 8.52 -3.54 -16.14
C PRO A 202 8.47 -2.63 -17.37
N TYR A 203 9.39 -2.82 -18.32
CA TYR A 203 9.57 -1.93 -19.48
C TYR A 203 8.99 -2.46 -20.79
N TYR A 204 8.27 -3.59 -20.75
CA TYR A 204 7.65 -4.15 -21.94
C TYR A 204 6.56 -3.22 -22.48
N VAL A 205 6.61 -2.98 -23.79
CA VAL A 205 5.62 -2.20 -24.55
C VAL A 205 5.00 -3.14 -25.57
N LYS A 206 3.66 -3.21 -25.59
CA LYS A 206 2.95 -3.98 -26.60
C LYS A 206 3.25 -3.40 -27.98
N PRO A 207 3.68 -4.22 -28.96
CA PRO A 207 3.82 -3.75 -30.34
C PRO A 207 2.47 -3.24 -30.84
N VAL A 208 2.38 -1.96 -31.20
CA VAL A 208 1.22 -1.44 -31.91
C VAL A 208 1.42 -1.80 -33.38
N ALA A 209 0.58 -2.68 -33.91
CA ALA A 209 0.56 -2.97 -35.34
C ALA A 209 0.14 -1.69 -36.08
N THR A 210 1.12 -0.99 -36.63
CA THR A 210 0.88 0.14 -37.53
C THR A 210 0.48 -0.46 -38.88
N THR A 211 -0.82 -0.59 -39.12
CA THR A 211 -1.31 -0.86 -40.48
C THR A 211 -0.99 0.39 -41.32
N ALA A 212 0.09 0.33 -42.08
CA ALA A 212 0.36 1.30 -43.14
C ALA A 212 -0.79 1.18 -44.15
N VAL A 213 -1.60 2.23 -44.26
CA VAL A 213 -2.53 2.34 -45.39
C VAL A 213 -1.68 2.78 -46.57
N GLU A 214 -1.16 1.82 -47.35
CA GLU A 214 -0.72 2.10 -48.71
C GLU A 214 -1.95 2.55 -49.50
N GLY A 215 -2.15 3.86 -49.57
CA GLY A 215 -3.02 4.47 -50.56
C GLY A 215 -2.38 4.26 -51.93
N ALA A 216 -2.95 3.33 -52.67
CA ALA A 216 -2.70 3.10 -54.08
C ALA A 216 -3.17 4.30 -54.92
N ASP A 217 -2.36 4.62 -55.93
CA ASP A 217 -2.58 5.45 -57.14
C ASP A 217 -2.99 6.93 -57.01
#